data_AF-A0A9D7R4Y3-F1
#
_entry.id   AF-A0A9D7R4Y3-F1
#
_cell.length_a   1.000
_cell.length_b   1.000
_cell.length_c   1.000
_cell.angle_alpha   90.00
_cell.angle_beta   90.00
_cell.angle_gamma   90.00
#
_symmetry.space_group_name_H-M   'P 1'
#
loop_
_entity.id
_entity.type
_entity.pdbx_description
1 polymer ?
#
loop_
_entity_poly.entity_id
_entity_poly.type
_entity_poly.pdbx_seq_one_letter_code
_entity_poly.pdbx_strand_id
1 'polypeptide(L)'
;MKTATIPPIRIEPAFREEIVQSLDASETMAALVETAVRTEVLRRRDQSEFVRRGLASIARSEAAGDWIPAETVIAKLEAKVAAARARHQKPQQ
;
A
#
# COMPACT_ATOMS: atom_id res chain seq x y z
N MET A 1 -22.98 5.59 -22.41
CA MET A 1 -21.71 5.31 -23.11
C MET A 1 -21.23 3.92 -22.67
N LYS A 2 -20.68 3.08 -23.56
CA LYS A 2 -20.20 1.74 -23.18
C LYS A 2 -18.89 1.89 -22.40
N THR A 3 -18.86 1.40 -21.17
CA THR A 3 -17.66 1.36 -20.34
C THR A 3 -16.75 0.21 -20.76
N ALA A 4 -15.45 0.29 -20.44
CA ALA A 4 -14.54 -0.84 -20.60
C ALA A 4 -14.91 -1.96 -19.61
N THR A 5 -14.69 -3.22 -20.01
CA THR A 5 -15.03 -4.41 -19.22
C THR A 5 -13.76 -5.19 -18.89
N ILE A 6 -13.69 -5.75 -17.69
CA ILE A 6 -12.64 -6.73 -17.36
C ILE A 6 -12.86 -7.96 -18.26
N PRO A 7 -11.84 -8.45 -18.98
CA PRO A 7 -12.00 -9.62 -19.85
C PRO A 7 -12.58 -10.82 -19.11
N PRO A 8 -13.39 -11.67 -19.76
CA PRO A 8 -13.93 -12.87 -19.11
C PRO A 8 -12.79 -13.83 -18.77
N ILE A 9 -12.67 -14.19 -17.50
CA ILE A 9 -11.67 -15.13 -16.97
C ILE A 9 -12.36 -16.44 -16.66
N ARG A 10 -11.79 -17.56 -17.13
CA ARG A 10 -12.22 -18.90 -16.72
C ARG A 10 -11.63 -19.23 -15.37
N ILE A 11 -12.48 -19.67 -14.45
CA ILE A 11 -12.10 -20.07 -13.10
C ILE A 11 -12.65 -21.45 -12.80
N GLU A 12 -12.04 -22.14 -11.84
CA GLU A 12 -12.53 -23.43 -11.36
C GLU A 12 -13.89 -23.26 -10.66
N PRO A 13 -14.83 -24.22 -10.82
CA PRO A 13 -16.14 -24.14 -10.18
C PRO A 13 -16.07 -24.02 -8.65
N ALA A 14 -15.17 -24.77 -8.01
CA ALA A 14 -14.96 -24.70 -6.57
C ALA A 14 -14.54 -23.29 -6.12
N PHE A 15 -13.59 -22.67 -6.83
CA PHE A 15 -13.17 -21.31 -6.53
C PHE A 15 -14.29 -20.28 -6.74
N ARG A 16 -15.16 -20.48 -7.73
CA ARG A 16 -16.36 -19.64 -7.91
C ARG A 16 -17.29 -19.74 -6.70
N GLU A 17 -17.52 -20.92 -6.16
CA GLU A 17 -18.36 -21.13 -4.98
C GLU A 17 -17.77 -20.44 -3.75
N GLU A 18 -16.46 -20.56 -3.53
CA GLU A 18 -15.75 -19.86 -2.46
C GLU A 18 -15.94 -18.33 -2.56
N ILE A 19 -15.84 -17.77 -3.76
CA ILE A 19 -16.07 -16.33 -3.96
C ILE A 19 -17.51 -15.94 -3.59
N VAL A 20 -18.50 -16.72 -4.01
CA VAL A 20 -19.91 -16.40 -3.71
C VAL A 20 -20.18 -16.48 -2.21
N GLN A 21 -19.57 -17.44 -1.52
CA GLN A 21 -19.72 -17.62 -0.07
C GLN A 21 -19.02 -16.52 0.75
N SER A 22 -18.03 -15.84 0.18
CA SER A 22 -17.30 -14.76 0.87
C SER A 22 -17.92 -13.37 0.70
N LEU A 23 -18.96 -13.21 -0.14
CA LEU A 23 -19.61 -11.93 -0.37
C LEU A 23 -20.38 -11.45 0.86
N ASP A 24 -20.30 -10.14 1.11
CA ASP A 24 -21.20 -9.47 2.06
C ASP A 24 -22.65 -9.45 1.52
N ALA A 25 -23.62 -9.26 2.42
CA ALA A 25 -25.06 -9.37 2.12
C ALA A 25 -25.57 -8.49 0.95
N SER A 26 -24.86 -7.42 0.60
CA SER A 26 -25.18 -6.53 -0.52
C SER A 26 -24.10 -6.46 -1.61
N GLU A 27 -23.07 -7.29 -1.53
CA GLU A 27 -21.96 -7.28 -2.49
C GLU A 27 -22.26 -8.21 -3.68
N THR A 28 -21.75 -7.84 -4.85
CA THR A 28 -21.80 -8.71 -6.02
C THR A 28 -20.39 -9.19 -6.36
N MET A 29 -20.29 -10.38 -6.96
CA MET A 29 -19.01 -10.91 -7.46
C MET A 29 -18.27 -9.92 -8.38
N ALA A 30 -19.01 -9.16 -9.20
CA ALA A 30 -18.42 -8.15 -10.07
C ALA A 30 -17.81 -6.98 -9.29
N ALA A 31 -18.49 -6.51 -8.23
CA ALA A 31 -17.99 -5.44 -7.36
C ALA A 31 -16.74 -5.87 -6.58
N LEU A 32 -16.72 -7.11 -6.07
CA LEU A 32 -15.56 -7.70 -5.41
C LEU A 32 -14.36 -7.77 -6.37
N VAL A 33 -14.56 -8.30 -7.58
CA VAL A 33 -13.51 -8.41 -8.60
C VAL A 33 -12.99 -7.04 -9.02
N GLU A 34 -13.88 -6.06 -9.24
CA GLU A 34 -13.46 -4.69 -9.55
C GLU A 34 -12.58 -4.11 -8.43
N THR A 35 -13.02 -4.25 -7.18
CA THR A 35 -12.32 -3.73 -6.01
C THR A 35 -10.96 -4.40 -5.84
N ALA A 36 -10.87 -5.71 -5.99
CA ALA A 36 -9.61 -6.46 -5.94
C ALA A 36 -8.64 -6.01 -7.04
N VAL A 37 -9.10 -5.90 -8.29
CA VAL A 37 -8.27 -5.46 -9.42
C VAL A 37 -7.79 -4.03 -9.20
N ARG A 38 -8.67 -3.12 -8.76
CA ARG A 38 -8.31 -1.72 -8.47
C ARG A 38 -7.25 -1.64 -7.37
N THR A 39 -7.43 -2.40 -6.29
CA THR A 39 -6.49 -2.46 -5.17
C THR A 39 -5.13 -2.96 -5.64
N GLU A 40 -5.10 -4.03 -6.45
CA GLU A 40 -3.85 -4.59 -6.95
C GLU A 40 -3.13 -3.66 -7.93
N VAL A 41 -3.86 -2.95 -8.80
CA VAL A 41 -3.28 -1.92 -9.68
C VAL A 41 -2.64 -0.79 -8.88
N LEU A 42 -3.33 -0.30 -7.85
CA LEU A 42 -2.79 0.74 -6.96
C LEU A 42 -1.53 0.25 -6.24
N ARG A 43 -1.59 -0.95 -5.65
CA ARG A 43 -0.45 -1.58 -4.97
C ARG A 43 0.77 -1.70 -5.89
N ARG A 44 0.58 -2.17 -7.13
CA ARG A 44 1.68 -2.30 -8.12
C ARG A 44 2.26 -0.95 -8.50
N ARG A 45 1.40 0.04 -8.74
CA ARG A 45 1.83 1.40 -9.06
C ARG A 45 2.66 2.00 -7.93
N ASP A 46 2.17 1.92 -6.70
CA ASP A 46 2.85 2.49 -5.54
C ASP A 46 4.17 1.78 -5.25
N GLN A 47 4.20 0.45 -5.38
CA GLN A 47 5.45 -0.32 -5.26
C GLN A 47 6.47 0.08 -6.32
N SER A 48 6.05 0.20 -7.58
CA SER A 48 6.93 0.61 -8.67
C SER A 48 7.48 2.02 -8.45
N GLU A 49 6.63 2.95 -8.01
CA GLU A 49 7.03 4.31 -7.69
C GLU A 49 7.97 4.38 -6.49
N PHE A 50 7.73 3.59 -5.45
CA PHE A 50 8.60 3.49 -4.29
C PHE A 50 10.00 3.03 -4.68
N VAL A 51 10.11 1.94 -5.45
CA VAL A 51 11.40 1.43 -5.95
C VAL A 51 12.10 2.46 -6.82
N ARG A 52 11.39 3.06 -7.78
CA ARG A 52 11.94 4.09 -8.67
C ARG A 52 12.53 5.26 -7.88
N ARG A 53 11.81 5.75 -6.86
CA ARG A 53 12.26 6.85 -5.99
C ARG A 53 13.43 6.43 -5.10
N GLY A 54 13.43 5.20 -4.60
CA GLY A 54 14.53 4.64 -3.82
C GLY A 54 15.84 4.62 -4.63
N LEU A 55 15.80 4.07 -5.83
CA LEU A 55 16.97 4.03 -6.74
C LEU A 55 17.47 5.43 -7.10
N ALA A 56 16.56 6.37 -7.41
CA ALA A 56 16.93 7.75 -7.68
C ALA A 56 17.58 8.44 -6.46
N SER A 57 17.08 8.17 -5.26
CA SER A 57 17.65 8.70 -4.01
C SER A 57 19.03 8.14 -3.72
N ILE A 58 19.26 6.85 -4.02
CA ILE A 58 20.58 6.22 -3.89
C ILE A 58 21.56 6.92 -4.84
N ALA A 59 21.26 6.98 -6.14
CA ALA A 59 22.13 7.62 -7.13
C ALA A 59 22.45 9.09 -6.78
N ARG A 60 21.47 9.84 -6.26
CA ARG A 60 21.67 11.22 -5.79
C ARG A 60 22.61 11.29 -4.59
N SER A 61 22.48 10.37 -3.63
CA SER A 61 23.35 10.34 -2.44
C SER A 61 24.77 9.90 -2.77
N GLU A 62 24.94 8.96 -3.71
CA GLU A 62 26.26 8.56 -4.21
C GLU A 62 26.98 9.74 -4.89
N ALA A 63 26.25 10.52 -5.70
CA ALA A 63 26.81 11.70 -6.37
C ALA A 63 27.16 12.85 -5.38
N ALA A 64 26.33 13.05 -4.36
CA ALA A 64 26.52 14.12 -3.37
C ALA A 64 27.43 13.74 -2.19
N GLY A 65 27.62 12.44 -1.93
CA GLY A 65 28.35 11.93 -0.76
C GLY A 65 27.67 12.23 0.58
N ASP A 66 26.35 12.49 0.58
CA ASP A 66 25.59 13.02 1.72
C ASP A 66 24.83 11.94 2.53
N TRP A 67 25.38 10.73 2.59
CA TRP A 67 24.81 9.61 3.33
C TRP A 67 24.73 9.87 4.83
N ILE A 68 23.67 9.39 5.48
CA ILE A 68 23.49 9.46 6.93
C ILE A 68 23.51 8.03 7.49
N PRO A 69 24.28 7.76 8.56
CA PRO A 69 24.27 6.45 9.22
C PRO A 69 22.86 6.05 9.66
N ALA A 70 22.54 4.76 9.53
CA ALA A 70 21.20 4.24 9.83
C ALA A 70 20.83 4.46 11.30
N GLU A 71 21.81 4.35 12.21
CA GLU A 71 21.67 4.54 13.65
C GLU A 71 21.19 5.95 13.97
N THR A 72 21.73 6.95 13.27
CA THR A 72 21.33 8.36 13.42
C THR A 72 19.88 8.57 13.00
N VAL A 73 19.44 7.92 11.93
CA VAL A 73 18.04 7.98 11.47
C VAL A 73 17.11 7.30 12.47
N ILE A 74 17.45 6.10 12.94
CA ILE A 74 16.66 5.33 13.90
C ILE A 74 16.51 6.11 15.21
N ALA A 75 17.60 6.62 15.78
CA ALA A 75 17.56 7.40 17.01
C ALA A 75 16.65 8.65 16.89
N LYS A 76 16.68 9.32 15.72
CA LYS A 76 15.81 10.47 15.45
C LYS A 76 14.34 10.08 15.36
N LEU A 77 14.02 8.92 14.78
CA LEU A 77 12.65 8.41 14.70
C LEU A 77 12.12 7.98 16.06
N GLU A 78 12.93 7.28 16.86
CA GLU A 78 12.58 6.89 18.23
C GLU A 78 12.28 8.13 19.10
N ALA A 79 13.11 9.16 19.02
CA ALA A 79 12.88 10.42 19.73
C ALA A 79 11.56 11.09 19.31
N LYS A 80 11.23 11.09 18.01
CA LYS A 80 9.95 11.63 17.51
C LYS A 80 8.75 10.85 18.04
N VAL A 81 8.85 9.51 18.06
CA VAL A 81 7.79 8.64 18.58
C VAL A 81 7.62 8.84 20.09
N ALA A 82 8.71 8.90 20.85
CA ALA A 82 8.68 9.16 22.29
C ALA A 82 8.01 10.51 22.60
N ALA A 83 8.39 11.57 21.87
CA ALA A 83 7.77 12.88 22.01
C ALA A 83 6.27 12.87 21.65
N ALA A 84 5.88 12.14 20.61
CA ALA A 84 4.47 11.98 20.24
C ALA A 84 3.66 11.28 21.34
N ARG A 85 4.20 10.21 21.93
CA ARG A 85 3.57 9.51 23.06
C ARG A 85 3.41 10.41 24.29
N ALA A 86 4.46 11.16 24.64
CA ALA A 86 4.41 12.10 25.76
C ALA A 86 3.34 13.20 25.57
N ARG A 87 3.13 13.68 24.33
CA ARG A 87 2.07 14.63 24.01
C ARG A 87 0.67 14.03 24.14
N HIS A 88 0.48 12.76 23.78
CA HIS A 88 -0.82 12.08 23.91
C HIS A 88 -1.15 11.73 25.37
N GLN A 89 -0.14 11.53 26.22
CA GLN A 89 -0.33 11.18 27.63
C GLN A 89 -0.55 12.38 28.56
N LYS A 90 -0.17 13.60 28.14
CA LYS A 90 -0.59 14.82 28.84
C LYS A 90 -2.05 15.09 28.46
N PRO A 91 -3.02 15.03 29.41
CA PRO A 91 -4.37 15.48 29.11
C PRO A 91 -4.28 16.93 28.64
N GLN A 92 -5.05 17.29 27.61
CA GLN A 92 -5.26 18.69 27.27
C GLN A 92 -5.88 19.36 28.51
N GLN A 93 -5.05 20.06 29.27
CA GLN A 93 -5.47 21.00 30.32
C GLN A 93 -5.86 22.31 29.67
#